data_AF-A0A2D6PBN1-F1
#
_entry.id   AF-A0A2D6PBN1-F1
#
_cell.length_a   1.000
_cell.length_b   1.000
_cell.length_c   1.000
_cell.angle_alpha   90.00
_cell.angle_beta   90.00
_cell.angle_gamma   90.00
#
_symmetry.space_group_name_H-M   'P 1'
#
loop_
_entity.id
_entity.type
_entity.pdbx_description
1 polymer ?
#
loop_
_entity_poly.entity_id
_entity_poly.type
_entity_poly.pdbx_seq_one_letter_code
_entity_poly.pdbx_strand_id
1 'polypeptide(L)'
;MKNAQLFSQPFNYIFILIVAALILFFGFYVVRNVLDLGSNVEFVSFKDNLQKEVSNYFYLTKGSMKSLSLRIPKEINFVCFVDLSYGPNMGFPTEYAEALIKSKRNYNTFFIPYPNKKALEPAYMNISHMRPEDPLLCVKTINKLEVKLENMGDYVLIKHEESPI
;
A
#
# COMPACT_ATOMS: atom_id res chain seq x y z
N MET A 1 21.99 66.09 5.87
CA MET A 1 21.12 64.89 5.83
C MET A 1 21.18 64.27 4.44
N LYS A 2 22.23 63.53 4.07
CA LYS A 2 22.35 62.81 2.78
C LYS A 2 22.90 61.38 2.89
N ASN A 3 23.30 60.94 4.09
CA ASN A 3 23.98 59.66 4.28
C ASN A 3 23.03 58.50 4.66
N ALA A 4 21.74 58.76 4.87
CA ALA A 4 20.75 57.73 5.21
C ALA A 4 20.27 56.93 3.98
N GLN A 5 20.42 57.46 2.76
CA GLN A 5 19.96 56.79 1.53
C GLN A 5 20.94 55.74 0.99
N LEU A 6 22.20 55.73 1.43
CA LEU A 6 23.22 54.79 0.91
C LEU A 6 23.10 53.37 1.50
N PHE A 7 22.43 53.22 2.65
CA PHE A 7 22.26 51.91 3.29
C PHE A 7 20.98 51.16 2.87
N SER A 8 20.04 51.80 2.14
CA SER A 8 18.77 51.15 1.78
C SER A 8 18.91 50.09 0.69
N GLN A 9 19.81 50.31 -0.28
CA GLN A 9 20.03 49.39 -1.40
C GLN A 9 20.61 48.03 -0.97
N PRO A 10 21.73 47.94 -0.21
CA PRO A 10 22.28 46.64 0.19
C PRO A 10 21.35 45.87 1.13
N PHE A 11 20.62 46.57 2.00
CA PHE A 11 19.63 45.94 2.88
C PHE A 11 18.50 45.28 2.09
N ASN A 12 18.00 45.94 1.04
CA ASN A 12 16.95 45.39 0.20
C ASN A 12 17.40 44.09 -0.51
N TYR A 13 18.64 44.03 -1.00
CA TYR A 13 19.17 42.81 -1.62
C TYR A 13 19.29 41.64 -0.64
N ILE A 14 19.74 41.90 0.59
CA ILE A 14 19.82 40.87 1.65
C ILE A 14 18.40 40.38 2.00
N PHE A 15 17.45 41.29 2.14
CA PHE A 15 16.06 40.94 2.41
C PHE A 15 15.46 40.09 1.29
N ILE A 16 15.64 40.47 0.03
CA ILE A 16 15.20 39.67 -1.13
C ILE A 16 15.81 38.27 -1.11
N LEU A 17 17.10 38.15 -0.77
CA LEU A 17 17.79 36.86 -0.70
C LEU A 17 17.20 35.98 0.41
N ILE A 18 16.93 36.54 1.58
CA ILE A 18 16.28 35.82 2.70
C ILE A 18 14.87 35.37 2.30
N VAL A 19 14.07 36.26 1.70
CA VAL A 19 12.72 35.92 1.24
C VAL A 19 12.76 34.82 0.17
N ALA A 20 13.68 34.91 -0.79
CA ALA A 20 13.88 33.87 -1.80
C ALA A 20 14.26 32.51 -1.17
N ALA A 21 15.17 32.51 -0.19
CA ALA A 21 15.55 31.29 0.52
C ALA A 21 14.36 30.68 1.28
N LEU A 22 13.53 31.50 1.94
CA LEU A 22 12.33 31.03 2.63
C LEU A 22 11.29 30.45 1.66
N ILE A 23 11.08 31.07 0.49
CA ILE A 23 10.18 30.57 -0.54
C ILE A 23 10.67 29.21 -1.06
N LEU A 24 11.97 29.07 -1.34
CA LEU A 24 12.53 27.80 -1.80
C LEU A 24 12.41 26.70 -0.74
N PHE A 25 12.70 27.02 0.51
CA PHE A 25 12.57 26.08 1.63
C PHE A 25 11.13 25.62 1.81
N PHE A 26 10.18 26.56 1.83
CA PHE A 26 8.76 26.24 1.97
C PHE A 26 8.24 25.45 0.76
N GLY A 27 8.62 25.86 -0.45
CA GLY A 27 8.25 25.16 -1.68
C GLY A 27 8.73 23.70 -1.66
N PHE A 28 9.98 23.46 -1.27
CA PHE A 28 10.53 22.11 -1.14
C PHE A 28 9.79 21.28 -0.07
N TYR A 29 9.50 21.87 1.09
CA TYR A 29 8.76 21.20 2.17
C TYR A 29 7.35 20.77 1.72
N VAL A 30 6.62 21.68 1.06
CA VAL A 30 5.26 21.38 0.56
C VAL A 30 5.28 20.30 -0.51
N VAL A 31 6.20 20.38 -1.48
CA VAL A 31 6.30 19.37 -2.55
C VAL A 31 6.58 17.99 -1.97
N ARG A 32 7.50 17.88 -0.99
CA ARG A 32 7.80 16.61 -0.32
C ARG A 32 6.58 16.02 0.39
N ASN A 33 5.84 16.83 1.13
CA ASN A 33 4.66 16.36 1.85
C ASN A 33 3.54 15.90 0.91
N VAL A 34 3.36 16.57 -0.23
CA VAL A 34 2.36 16.16 -1.24
C VAL A 34 2.73 14.82 -1.86
N LEU A 35 4.01 14.59 -2.16
CA LEU A 35 4.48 13.30 -2.68
C LEU A 35 4.26 12.16 -1.68
N ASP A 36 4.58 12.38 -0.41
CA ASP A 36 4.35 11.39 0.65
C ASP A 36 2.85 11.10 0.82
N LEU A 37 1.99 12.12 0.75
CA LEU A 37 0.54 11.95 0.82
C LEU A 37 0.01 11.10 -0.36
N GLY A 38 0.56 11.28 -1.56
CA GLY A 38 0.19 10.51 -2.75
C GLY A 38 0.36 9.00 -2.56
N SER A 39 1.47 8.57 -1.96
CA SER A 39 1.74 7.14 -1.69
C SER A 39 0.73 6.51 -0.73
N ASN A 40 0.31 7.27 0.30
CA ASN A 40 -0.71 6.81 1.25
C ASN A 40 -2.09 6.71 0.61
N VAL A 41 -2.45 7.66 -0.27
CA VAL A 41 -3.73 7.64 -0.99
C VAL A 41 -3.79 6.46 -1.95
N GLU A 42 -2.70 6.16 -2.67
CA GLU A 42 -2.63 5.00 -3.57
C GLU A 42 -2.84 3.69 -2.80
N PHE A 43 -2.25 3.57 -1.61
CA PHE A 43 -2.43 2.41 -0.75
C PHE A 43 -3.87 2.26 -0.24
N VAL A 44 -4.50 3.35 0.22
CA VAL A 44 -5.90 3.33 0.65
C VAL A 44 -6.82 2.94 -0.51
N SER A 45 -6.62 3.55 -1.69
CA SER A 45 -7.41 3.22 -2.88
C SER A 45 -7.24 1.76 -3.30
N PHE A 46 -6.03 1.22 -3.23
CA PHE A 46 -5.78 -0.19 -3.49
C PHE A 46 -6.58 -1.09 -2.54
N LYS A 47 -6.58 -0.81 -1.23
CA LYS A 47 -7.33 -1.58 -0.22
C LYS A 47 -8.83 -1.57 -0.52
N ASP A 48 -9.38 -0.40 -0.81
CA ASP A 48 -10.80 -0.24 -1.12
C ASP A 48 -11.18 -0.97 -2.40
N ASN A 49 -10.35 -0.88 -3.44
CA ASN A 49 -10.58 -1.57 -4.71
C ASN A 49 -10.52 -3.10 -4.54
N LEU A 50 -9.56 -3.61 -3.77
CA LEU A 50 -9.44 -5.04 -3.50
C LEU A 50 -10.65 -5.57 -2.71
N GLN A 51 -11.06 -4.87 -1.64
CA GLN A 51 -12.27 -5.22 -0.89
C GLN A 51 -13.50 -5.20 -1.80
N LYS A 52 -13.64 -4.17 -2.63
CA LYS A 52 -14.77 -4.00 -3.53
C LYS A 52 -14.83 -5.10 -4.58
N GLU A 53 -13.71 -5.46 -5.19
CA GLU A 53 -13.67 -6.54 -6.19
C GLU A 53 -14.04 -7.89 -5.57
N VAL A 54 -13.50 -8.21 -4.38
CA VAL A 54 -13.86 -9.44 -3.66
C VAL A 54 -15.35 -9.44 -3.28
N SER A 55 -15.87 -8.35 -2.70
CA SER A 55 -17.29 -8.23 -2.36
C SER A 55 -18.19 -8.35 -3.58
N ASN A 56 -17.86 -7.69 -4.69
CA ASN A 56 -18.62 -7.81 -5.93
C ASN A 56 -18.63 -9.24 -6.44
N TYR A 57 -17.48 -9.92 -6.34
CA TYR A 57 -17.32 -11.28 -6.80
C TYR A 57 -18.08 -12.30 -5.96
N PHE A 58 -18.16 -12.06 -4.65
CA PHE A 58 -18.90 -12.88 -3.70
C PHE A 58 -20.40 -12.97 -4.03
N TYR A 59 -21.01 -11.90 -4.54
CA TYR A 59 -22.43 -11.88 -4.91
C TYR A 59 -22.72 -12.48 -6.29
N LEU A 60 -21.70 -12.94 -7.03
CA LEU A 60 -21.89 -13.65 -8.30
C LEU A 60 -22.33 -15.10 -8.07
N THR A 61 -22.70 -15.77 -9.17
CA THR A 61 -23.04 -17.19 -9.12
C THR A 61 -21.82 -18.02 -8.72
N LYS A 62 -22.02 -19.02 -7.87
CA LYS A 62 -21.01 -20.02 -7.52
C LYS A 62 -20.37 -20.63 -8.78
N GLY A 63 -19.06 -20.80 -8.75
CA GLY A 63 -18.25 -21.30 -9.86
C GLY A 63 -17.82 -20.22 -10.87
N SER A 64 -18.23 -18.95 -10.67
CA SER A 64 -17.67 -17.85 -11.46
C SER A 64 -16.16 -17.76 -11.19
N MET A 65 -15.36 -17.58 -12.25
CA MET A 65 -13.93 -17.25 -12.15
C MET A 65 -13.57 -15.93 -12.87
N LYS A 66 -12.65 -15.14 -12.29
CA LYS A 66 -12.16 -13.87 -12.88
C LYS A 66 -10.70 -13.62 -12.51
N SER A 67 -9.89 -13.27 -13.50
CA SER A 67 -8.55 -12.71 -13.28
C SER A 67 -8.65 -11.26 -12.80
N LEU A 68 -8.07 -10.98 -11.65
CA LEU A 68 -8.01 -9.67 -11.02
C LEU A 68 -6.60 -9.11 -11.15
N SER A 69 -6.47 -8.00 -11.88
CA SER A 69 -5.24 -7.20 -11.96
C SER A 69 -5.48 -5.83 -11.35
N LEU A 70 -4.95 -5.58 -10.14
CA LEU A 70 -5.02 -4.28 -9.47
C LEU A 70 -3.66 -3.60 -9.43
N ARG A 71 -3.63 -2.27 -9.63
CA ARG A 71 -2.41 -1.48 -9.42
C ARG A 71 -2.11 -1.37 -7.93
N ILE A 72 -0.87 -1.62 -7.55
CA ILE A 72 -0.41 -1.56 -6.17
C ILE A 72 0.72 -0.53 -6.04
N PRO A 73 0.82 0.18 -4.90
CA PRO A 73 1.93 1.08 -4.64
C PRO A 73 3.30 0.40 -4.85
N LYS A 74 4.26 1.15 -5.40
CA LYS A 74 5.60 0.65 -5.75
C LYS A 74 6.41 0.22 -4.54
N GLU A 75 5.97 0.61 -3.35
CA GLU A 75 6.61 0.33 -2.07
C GLU A 75 6.34 -1.10 -1.60
N ILE A 76 5.35 -1.81 -2.17
CA ILE A 76 4.95 -3.16 -1.76
C ILE A 76 5.56 -4.22 -2.68
N ASN A 77 6.25 -5.18 -2.08
CA ASN A 77 6.91 -6.30 -2.77
C ASN A 77 6.07 -7.57 -2.75
N PHE A 78 5.37 -7.82 -1.64
CA PHE A 78 4.48 -8.98 -1.50
C PHE A 78 3.14 -8.59 -0.88
N VAL A 79 2.08 -9.23 -1.38
CA VAL A 79 0.77 -9.25 -0.74
C VAL A 79 0.52 -10.67 -0.27
N CYS A 80 0.37 -10.85 1.04
CA CYS A 80 0.13 -12.16 1.64
C CYS A 80 -1.30 -12.24 2.17
N PHE A 81 -1.98 -13.32 1.81
CA PHE A 81 -3.31 -13.68 2.27
C PHE A 81 -3.20 -14.89 3.21
N VAL A 82 -3.92 -14.85 4.33
CA VAL A 82 -3.86 -15.87 5.37
C VAL A 82 -5.25 -16.37 5.69
N ASP A 83 -5.42 -17.69 5.73
CA ASP A 83 -6.64 -18.28 6.26
C ASP A 83 -6.56 -18.35 7.79
N LEU A 84 -7.34 -17.48 8.45
CA LEU A 84 -7.45 -17.41 9.91
C LEU A 84 -8.08 -18.68 10.54
N SER A 85 -8.65 -19.58 9.72
CA SER A 85 -9.24 -20.84 10.16
C SER A 85 -8.16 -21.87 10.53
N TYR A 86 -6.97 -21.76 9.95
CA TYR A 86 -5.83 -22.60 10.27
C TYR A 86 -5.07 -21.96 11.44
N GLY A 87 -4.85 -22.75 12.50
CA GLY A 87 -4.24 -22.26 13.74
C GLY A 87 -2.79 -21.75 13.56
N PRO A 88 -2.19 -21.20 14.64
CA PRO A 88 -0.88 -20.54 14.63
C PRO A 88 0.32 -21.45 14.28
N ASN A 89 0.09 -22.74 14.04
CA ASN A 89 1.11 -23.75 13.75
C ASN A 89 1.35 -23.97 12.24
N MET A 90 0.78 -23.14 11.37
CA MET A 90 1.24 -23.12 9.98
C MET A 90 2.73 -22.76 9.99
N GLY A 91 3.58 -23.59 9.36
CA GLY A 91 5.01 -23.35 9.25
C GLY A 91 5.31 -22.15 8.34
N PHE A 92 4.94 -20.95 8.79
CA PHE A 92 5.26 -19.70 8.12
C PHE A 92 6.79 -19.57 8.11
N PRO A 93 7.40 -19.18 6.97
CA PRO A 93 8.79 -18.77 6.96
C PRO A 93 8.98 -17.68 8.03
N THR A 94 9.99 -17.84 8.88
CA THR A 94 10.25 -16.97 10.05
C THR A 94 10.35 -15.49 9.69
N GLU A 95 10.74 -15.17 8.46
CA GLU A 95 10.81 -13.80 7.93
C GLU A 95 9.44 -13.10 7.83
N TYR A 96 8.35 -13.85 7.63
CA TYR A 96 6.98 -13.31 7.53
C TYR A 96 6.15 -13.57 8.80
N ALA A 97 6.57 -14.56 9.61
CA ALA A 97 5.89 -14.95 10.83
C ALA A 97 5.82 -13.82 11.86
N GLU A 98 6.84 -12.97 11.99
CA GLU A 98 6.82 -11.87 12.96
C GLU A 98 5.77 -10.81 12.64
N ALA A 99 5.56 -10.49 11.36
CA ALA A 99 4.52 -9.56 10.91
C ALA A 99 3.12 -10.11 11.22
N LEU A 100 2.92 -11.42 10.99
CA LEU A 100 1.68 -12.14 11.27
C LEU A 100 1.39 -12.28 12.77
N ILE A 101 2.41 -12.60 13.58
CA ILE A 101 2.28 -12.79 15.03
C ILE A 101 2.01 -11.46 15.74
N LYS A 102 2.59 -10.36 15.25
CA LYS A 102 2.41 -9.02 15.84
C LYS A 102 1.10 -8.37 15.38
N SER A 103 0.63 -8.68 14.17
CA SER A 103 -0.68 -8.26 13.71
C SER A 103 -1.75 -9.12 14.36
N LYS A 104 -2.61 -8.50 15.17
CA LYS A 104 -3.75 -9.14 15.85
C LYS A 104 -4.47 -10.16 14.95
N ARG A 105 -4.95 -11.26 15.55
CA ARG A 105 -5.64 -12.43 14.94
C ARG A 105 -6.89 -12.16 14.06
N ASN A 106 -7.15 -10.91 13.68
CA ASN A 106 -8.37 -10.47 12.99
C ASN A 106 -8.13 -9.96 11.56
N TYR A 107 -6.90 -10.04 11.05
CA TYR A 107 -6.54 -9.59 9.70
C TYR A 107 -6.11 -10.78 8.85
N ASN A 108 -6.63 -10.88 7.64
CA ASN A 108 -6.33 -11.97 6.70
C ASN A 108 -5.45 -11.51 5.54
N THR A 109 -5.07 -10.24 5.46
CA THR A 109 -4.29 -9.68 4.35
C THR A 109 -3.18 -8.77 4.86
N PHE A 110 -1.97 -8.98 4.35
CA PHE A 110 -0.73 -8.35 4.78
C PHE A 110 0.06 -7.80 3.60
N PHE A 111 0.67 -6.64 3.79
CA PHE A 111 1.44 -5.93 2.78
C PHE A 111 2.89 -5.83 3.23
N ILE A 112 3.80 -6.49 2.51
CA ILE A 112 5.21 -6.52 2.85
C ILE A 112 5.95 -5.54 1.93
N PRO A 113 6.55 -4.46 2.48
CA PRO A 113 7.27 -3.49 1.68
C PRO A 113 8.62 -4.02 1.17
N TYR A 114 9.20 -3.35 0.17
CA TYR A 114 10.58 -3.60 -0.25
C TYR A 114 11.57 -3.31 0.90
N PRO A 115 12.68 -4.08 1.00
CA PRO A 115 13.74 -3.79 1.96
C PRO A 115 14.22 -2.34 1.78
N ASN A 116 14.33 -1.60 2.89
CA ASN A 116 14.73 -0.18 2.96
C ASN A 116 13.68 0.86 2.51
N LYS A 117 12.42 0.47 2.31
CA LYS A 117 11.31 1.43 2.14
C LYS A 117 10.58 1.66 3.47
N LYS A 118 10.08 2.89 3.66
CA LYS A 118 9.27 3.24 4.83
C LYS A 118 8.02 2.37 4.85
N ALA A 119 7.74 1.72 5.98
CA ALA A 119 6.53 0.92 6.14
C ALA A 119 5.29 1.80 5.95
N LEU A 120 4.39 1.39 5.07
CA LEU A 120 3.06 1.99 4.94
C LEU A 120 2.24 1.51 6.14
N GLU A 121 1.75 2.42 6.97
CA GLU A 121 0.90 2.06 8.11
C GLU A 121 -0.58 2.36 7.84
N PRO A 122 -1.52 1.44 8.16
CA PRO A 122 -1.31 0.05 8.57
C PRO A 122 -1.12 -0.89 7.37
N ALA A 123 -0.03 -1.67 7.40
CA ALA A 123 0.36 -2.68 6.40
C ALA A 123 -0.49 -3.96 6.42
N TYR A 124 -1.74 -3.87 6.87
CA TYR A 124 -2.66 -4.99 6.98
C TYR A 124 -4.10 -4.54 6.76
N MET A 125 -4.95 -5.50 6.37
CA MET A 125 -6.39 -5.31 6.28
C MET A 125 -7.13 -6.63 6.47
N ASN A 126 -8.41 -6.51 6.80
CA ASN A 126 -9.32 -7.65 6.81
C ASN A 126 -10.20 -7.54 5.58
N ILE A 127 -10.19 -8.58 4.77
CA ILE A 127 -11.04 -8.70 3.59
C ILE A 127 -12.16 -9.69 3.90
N SER A 128 -13.39 -9.20 3.91
CA SER A 128 -14.55 -10.05 4.15
C SER A 128 -14.78 -11.06 3.01
N HIS A 129 -15.33 -12.23 3.36
CA HIS A 129 -15.74 -13.28 2.42
C HIS A 129 -14.60 -13.83 1.55
N MET A 130 -13.38 -13.84 2.07
CA MET A 130 -12.21 -14.27 1.30
C MET A 130 -11.44 -15.37 2.02
N ARG A 131 -10.98 -16.36 1.24
CA ARG A 131 -10.06 -17.40 1.69
C ARG A 131 -8.99 -17.64 0.61
N PRO A 132 -7.70 -17.73 0.97
CA PRO A 132 -6.67 -18.13 0.02
C PRO A 132 -6.73 -19.64 -0.29
N GLU A 133 -6.20 -20.03 -1.45
CA GLU A 133 -6.05 -21.45 -1.86
C GLU A 133 -5.12 -22.23 -0.93
N ASP A 134 -3.97 -21.64 -0.64
CA ASP A 134 -3.06 -22.12 0.38
C ASP A 134 -3.33 -21.41 1.70
N PRO A 135 -3.13 -22.06 2.87
CA PRO A 135 -3.28 -21.43 4.17
C PRO A 135 -2.49 -20.11 4.33
N LEU A 136 -1.38 -19.99 3.59
CA LEU A 136 -0.63 -18.76 3.34
C LEU A 136 -0.40 -18.63 1.82
N LEU A 137 -0.96 -17.59 1.22
CA LEU A 137 -0.74 -17.26 -0.19
C LEU A 137 -0.03 -15.92 -0.30
N CYS A 138 1.25 -15.91 -0.68
CA CYS A 138 2.02 -14.69 -0.88
C CYS A 138 2.30 -14.44 -2.36
N VAL A 139 1.76 -13.35 -2.89
CA VAL A 139 1.89 -12.96 -4.29
C VAL A 139 2.93 -11.86 -4.40
N LYS A 140 3.98 -12.11 -5.19
CA LYS A 140 4.98 -11.08 -5.52
C LYS A 140 4.36 -10.04 -6.44
N THR A 141 4.55 -8.77 -6.12
CA THR A 141 3.94 -7.66 -6.86
C THR A 141 4.99 -6.79 -7.54
N ILE A 142 4.85 -6.62 -8.86
CA ILE A 142 5.67 -5.71 -9.67
C ILE A 142 4.74 -4.62 -10.23
N ASN A 143 4.42 -3.61 -9.41
CA ASN A 143 3.44 -2.53 -9.68
C ASN A 143 1.97 -2.97 -9.83
N LYS A 144 1.71 -4.27 -9.92
CA LYS A 144 0.37 -4.85 -9.94
C LYS A 144 0.30 -6.10 -9.07
N LEU A 145 -0.90 -6.35 -8.55
CA LEU A 145 -1.33 -7.61 -7.97
C LEU A 145 -2.14 -8.36 -9.03
N GLU A 146 -1.71 -9.57 -9.37
CA GLU A 146 -2.37 -10.46 -10.33
C GLU A 146 -2.78 -11.74 -9.60
N VAL A 147 -4.08 -11.94 -9.44
CA VAL A 147 -4.67 -13.09 -8.74
C VAL A 147 -5.95 -13.53 -9.42
N LYS A 148 -6.29 -14.81 -9.32
CA LYS A 148 -7.58 -15.32 -9.78
C LYS A 148 -8.56 -15.37 -8.61
N LEU A 149 -9.76 -14.85 -8.83
CA LEU A 149 -10.88 -14.95 -7.91
C LEU A 149 -11.85 -16.03 -8.39
N GLU A 150 -12.26 -16.92 -7.50
CA GLU A 150 -13.28 -17.94 -7.76
C GLU A 150 -14.36 -17.91 -6.67
N ASN A 151 -15.63 -17.89 -7.07
CA ASN A 151 -16.73 -17.86 -6.11
C ASN A 151 -17.10 -19.29 -5.68
N MET A 152 -16.97 -19.61 -4.39
CA MET A 152 -17.29 -20.92 -3.82
C MET A 152 -18.71 -21.01 -3.23
N GLY A 153 -19.48 -19.92 -3.26
CA GLY A 153 -20.80 -19.75 -2.66
C GLY A 153 -20.72 -19.01 -1.33
N ASP A 154 -19.98 -19.56 -0.37
CA ASP A 154 -19.87 -19.00 0.99
C ASP A 154 -18.67 -18.06 1.16
N TYR A 155 -17.72 -18.11 0.22
CA TYR A 155 -16.53 -17.26 0.18
C TYR A 155 -15.97 -17.17 -1.25
N VAL A 156 -15.04 -16.23 -1.45
CA VAL A 156 -14.23 -16.06 -2.65
C VAL A 156 -12.86 -16.66 -2.39
N LEU A 157 -12.50 -17.63 -3.22
CA LEU A 157 -11.18 -18.24 -3.22
C LEU A 157 -10.21 -17.38 -4.02
N ILE A 158 -9.07 -17.01 -3.41
CA ILE A 158 -7.97 -16.35 -4.09
C ILE A 158 -6.91 -17.38 -4.48
N LYS A 159 -6.54 -17.40 -5.75
CA LYS A 159 -5.50 -18.28 -6.31
C LYS A 159 -4.40 -17.48 -6.98
N HIS A 160 -3.24 -18.11 -7.15
CA HIS A 160 -2.22 -17.58 -8.04
C HIS A 160 -2.75 -17.48 -9.47
N GLU A 161 -2.44 -16.38 -10.14
CA GLU A 161 -2.63 -16.28 -11.59
C GLU A 161 -1.56 -17.15 -12.28
N GLU A 162 -1.87 -18.43 -12.51
CA GLU A 162 -1.07 -19.25 -13.41
C GLU A 162 -1.13 -18.60 -14.80
N SER A 163 0.02 -18.12 -15.26
CA SER A 163 0.20 -17.61 -16.62
C SER A 163 -0.13 -18.74 -17.60
N PRO A 164 -1.02 -18.53 -18.58
CA PRO A 164 -1.28 -19.56 -19.59
C PRO A 164 0.01 -19.82 -20.37
N ILE A 165 0.53 -21.04 -20.25
CA ILE A 165 1.64 -21.56 -21.06
C ILE A 165 1.12 -21.85 -22.47
#